data_AF-A0A835DMU0-F1
#
_entry.id   AF-A0A835DMU0-F1
#
_cell.length_a   1.000
_cell.length_b   1.000
_cell.length_c   1.000
_cell.angle_alpha   90.00
_cell.angle_beta   90.00
_cell.angle_gamma   90.00
#
_symmetry.space_group_name_H-M   'P 1'
#
loop_
_entity.id
_entity.type
_entity.pdbx_description
1 polymer ?
#
loop_
_entity_poly.entity_id
_entity_poly.type
_entity_poly.pdbx_seq_one_letter_code
_entity_poly.pdbx_strand_id
1 'polypeptide(L)'
;MARGYTSVGPMAPFYVFPCGHGFHSQCLIAHVTRCTNQAQAEYVLDLQKQLSLLGGETRRDSNGSITKEESITTMIPSDKIRSQLDDAIASECPFCGDLMIHEISLHFIRPEEAQQVSSWEIKPHNFGSQKSLSLAV
;
A
#
# COMPACT_ATOMS: atom_id res chain seq x y z
N MET A 1 2.55 -38.64 -10.74
CA MET A 1 3.44 -37.47 -10.60
C MET A 1 2.78 -36.48 -9.65
N ALA A 2 3.12 -36.50 -8.36
CA ALA A 2 2.57 -35.57 -7.38
C ALA A 2 3.47 -34.31 -7.36
N ARG A 3 2.93 -33.17 -7.81
CA ARG A 3 3.58 -31.87 -7.68
C ARG A 3 3.56 -31.50 -6.19
N GLY A 4 4.71 -31.61 -5.53
CA GLY A 4 4.89 -31.08 -4.19
C GLY A 4 4.69 -29.56 -4.23
N TYR A 5 3.71 -29.08 -3.47
CA TYR A 5 3.56 -27.66 -3.20
C TYR A 5 4.74 -27.26 -2.31
N THR A 6 5.73 -26.59 -2.90
CA THR A 6 6.81 -25.97 -2.12
C THR A 6 6.14 -24.96 -1.20
N SER A 7 6.27 -25.15 0.12
CA SER A 7 5.85 -24.17 1.11
C SER A 7 6.56 -22.86 0.79
N VAL A 8 5.87 -21.97 0.08
CA VAL A 8 6.25 -20.57 -0.01
C VAL A 8 6.41 -20.07 1.42
N GLY A 9 7.46 -19.30 1.68
CA GLY A 9 7.69 -18.69 3.00
C GLY A 9 6.44 -17.93 3.49
N PRO A 10 6.44 -17.43 4.73
CA PRO A 10 5.27 -16.76 5.32
C PRO A 10 4.70 -15.74 4.34
N MET A 11 3.44 -15.95 3.92
CA MET A 11 2.79 -15.10 2.94
C MET A 11 2.69 -13.69 3.51
N ALA A 12 3.06 -12.69 2.72
CA ALA A 12 2.94 -11.30 3.14
C ALA A 12 1.48 -11.01 3.52
N PRO A 13 1.22 -10.36 4.66
CA PRO A 13 -0.14 -10.11 5.12
C PRO A 13 -0.89 -9.21 4.14
N PHE A 14 -2.20 -9.43 4.04
CA PHE A 14 -3.11 -8.66 3.23
C PHE A 14 -4.34 -8.29 4.05
N TYR A 15 -4.98 -7.17 3.69
CA TYR A 15 -6.19 -6.66 4.32
C TYR A 15 -7.36 -6.84 3.38
N VAL A 16 -8.50 -7.26 3.91
CA VAL A 16 -9.77 -7.35 3.16
C VAL A 16 -10.80 -6.52 3.90
N PHE A 17 -11.39 -5.58 3.18
CA PHE A 17 -12.41 -4.68 3.73
C PHE A 17 -13.82 -5.25 3.52
N PRO A 18 -14.82 -4.85 4.33
CA PRO A 18 -16.21 -5.29 4.17
C PRO A 18 -16.83 -4.97 2.79
N CYS A 19 -16.29 -3.96 2.09
CA CYS A 19 -16.68 -3.62 0.72
C CYS A 19 -16.14 -4.58 -0.35
N GLY A 20 -15.32 -5.58 0.02
CA GLY A 20 -14.75 -6.58 -0.88
C GLY A 20 -13.38 -6.23 -1.47
N HIS A 21 -12.84 -5.02 -1.23
CA HIS A 21 -11.50 -4.66 -1.69
C HIS A 21 -10.41 -5.30 -0.84
N GLY A 22 -9.31 -5.69 -1.50
CA GLY A 22 -8.16 -6.31 -0.85
C GLY A 22 -6.86 -5.62 -1.21
N PHE A 23 -5.95 -5.49 -0.24
CA PHE A 23 -4.67 -4.82 -0.42
C PHE A 23 -3.55 -5.61 0.25
N HIS A 24 -2.37 -5.68 -0.37
CA HIS A 24 -1.17 -6.07 0.36
C HIS A 24 -0.92 -5.08 1.49
N SER A 25 -0.43 -5.57 2.64
CA SER A 25 -0.13 -4.71 3.80
C SER A 25 0.74 -3.51 3.43
N GLN A 26 1.86 -3.74 2.72
CA GLN A 26 2.76 -2.64 2.35
C GLN A 26 2.12 -1.64 1.38
N CYS A 27 1.27 -2.12 0.45
CA CYS A 27 0.56 -1.24 -0.49
C CYS A 27 -0.51 -0.41 0.22
N LEU A 28 -1.21 -1.00 1.19
CA LEU A 28 -2.19 -0.30 2.01
C LEU A 28 -1.51 0.79 2.84
N ILE A 29 -0.44 0.46 3.55
CA ILE A 29 0.30 1.41 4.37
C ILE A 29 0.79 2.58 3.52
N ALA A 30 1.46 2.30 2.39
CA ALA A 30 1.96 3.34 1.49
C ALA A 30 0.85 4.25 0.93
N HIS A 31 -0.36 3.71 0.71
CA HIS A 31 -1.50 4.50 0.29
C HIS A 31 -2.01 5.39 1.43
N VAL A 32 -2.26 4.81 2.60
CA VAL A 32 -2.78 5.54 3.77
C VAL A 32 -1.83 6.66 4.16
N THR A 33 -0.52 6.41 4.23
CA THR A 33 0.47 7.45 4.58
C THR A 33 0.55 8.60 3.57
N ARG A 34 0.16 8.37 2.32
CA ARG A 34 0.19 9.40 1.27
C ARG A 34 -1.06 10.26 1.25
N CYS A 35 -2.21 9.66 1.58
CA CYS A 35 -3.52 10.26 1.34
C CYS A 35 -4.20 10.75 2.64
N THR A 36 -3.67 10.37 3.80
CA THR A 36 -4.15 10.89 5.09
C THR A 36 -3.48 12.21 5.49
N ASN A 37 -3.95 12.80 6.59
CA ASN A 37 -3.35 13.99 7.21
C ASN A 37 -1.96 13.70 7.79
N GLN A 38 -1.16 14.76 7.94
CA GLN A 38 0.23 14.67 8.39
C GLN A 38 0.39 13.93 9.73
N ALA A 39 -0.49 14.19 10.71
CA ALA A 39 -0.39 13.60 12.03
C ALA A 39 -0.64 12.08 12.01
N GLN A 40 -1.62 11.61 11.24
CA GLN A 40 -1.87 10.18 11.08
C GLN A 40 -0.76 9.50 10.28
N ALA A 41 -0.22 10.15 9.25
CA ALA A 41 0.91 9.62 8.48
C ALA A 41 2.15 9.42 9.37
N GLU A 42 2.50 10.42 10.18
CA GLU A 42 3.60 10.34 11.14
C GLU A 42 3.39 9.23 12.17
N TYR A 43 2.18 9.08 12.69
CA TYR A 43 1.82 8.02 13.62
C TYR A 43 2.03 6.62 13.01
N VAL A 44 1.54 6.39 11.79
CA VAL A 44 1.71 5.12 11.06
C VAL A 44 3.19 4.82 10.82
N LEU A 45 3.99 5.81 10.42
CA LEU A 45 5.42 5.65 10.19
C LEU A 45 6.20 5.34 11.47
N ASP A 46 5.82 5.96 12.60
CA ASP A 46 6.43 5.69 13.90
C ASP A 46 6.15 4.25 14.37
N LEU A 47 4.90 3.77 14.22
CA LEU A 47 4.55 2.38 14.52
C LEU A 47 5.36 1.38 13.66
N GLN A 48 5.55 1.66 12.37
CA GLN A 48 6.39 0.83 11.49
C GLN A 48 7.87 0.82 11.95
N LYS A 49 8.38 1.96 12.38
CA LYS A 49 9.74 2.09 12.90
C LYS A 49 9.92 1.26 14.17
N GLN A 50 8.97 1.36 15.11
CA GLN A 50 9.01 0.58 16.35
C GLN A 50 9.01 -0.93 16.06
N LEU A 51 8.15 -1.42 15.15
CA LEU A 51 8.12 -2.84 14.75
C LEU A 51 9.43 -3.30 14.10
N SER A 52 10.06 -2.43 13.31
CA SER A 52 11.33 -2.74 12.65
C SER A 52 12.48 -2.88 13.65
N LEU A 53 12.48 -2.07 14.71
CA LEU A 53 13.47 -2.14 15.78
C LEU A 53 13.31 -3.42 16.61
N LEU A 54 12.09 -3.80 16.98
CA LEU A 54 11.80 -5.02 17.75
C LEU A 54 12.02 -6.30 16.91
N GLY A 55 11.76 -6.25 15.60
CA GLY A 55 11.96 -7.39 14.69
C GLY A 55 13.43 -7.74 14.41
N GLY A 56 14.38 -6.86 14.73
CA GLY A 56 15.82 -7.09 14.56
C GLY A 56 16.46 -7.97 15.64
N GLU A 57 15.78 -8.15 16.77
CA GLU A 57 16.33 -8.77 17.98
C GLU A 57 16.20 -10.31 17.97
N THR A 58 15.25 -10.87 17.21
CA THR A 58 14.95 -12.31 17.20
C THR A 58 15.89 -13.16 16.33
N ARG A 59 17.00 -12.61 15.83
CA ARG A 59 17.99 -13.33 15.01
C ARG A 59 19.27 -13.73 15.75
N ARG A 60 19.40 -13.43 17.06
CA ARG A 60 20.65 -13.67 17.81
C ARG A 60 20.65 -14.80 18.83
N ASP A 61 19.61 -15.60 18.98
CA ASP A 61 19.70 -16.79 19.85
C ASP A 61 18.96 -17.99 19.25
N SER A 62 19.61 -18.64 18.28
CA SER A 62 19.34 -20.04 17.95
C SER A 62 20.30 -20.92 18.75
N ASN A 63 19.98 -21.13 20.03
CA ASN A 63 20.35 -22.36 20.73
C ASN A 63 19.16 -22.79 21.59
N GLY A 64 18.74 -24.03 21.38
CA GLY A 64 17.37 -24.47 21.62
C GLY A 64 16.97 -24.69 23.07
N SER A 65 15.67 -24.71 23.30
CA SER A 65 15.04 -25.72 24.14
C SER A 65 13.56 -25.77 23.79
N ILE A 66 13.11 -26.98 23.51
CA ILE A 66 11.71 -27.34 23.41
C ILE A 66 11.13 -27.23 24.83
N THR A 67 10.04 -26.52 25.02
CA THR A 67 8.98 -26.88 25.97
C THR A 67 7.67 -26.29 25.45
N LYS A 68 6.72 -27.19 25.21
CA LYS A 68 5.38 -26.98 24.71
C LYS A 68 4.48 -26.92 25.94
N GLU A 69 3.79 -25.80 26.14
CA GLU A 69 2.88 -25.41 27.26
C GLU A 69 3.48 -24.13 27.87
N GLU A 70 2.94 -22.92 27.67
CA GLU A 70 1.63 -22.44 28.05
C GLU A 70 1.21 -21.29 27.09
N SER A 71 0.11 -21.50 26.36
CA SER A 71 -0.50 -20.52 25.46
C SER A 71 -1.58 -19.77 26.24
N ILE A 72 -1.18 -18.80 27.09
CA ILE A 72 -2.13 -17.98 27.86
C ILE A 72 -1.63 -16.52 27.96
N THR A 73 -2.16 -15.67 27.07
CA THR A 73 -2.47 -14.24 27.27
C THR A 73 -1.41 -13.30 27.88
N THR A 74 -0.18 -13.28 27.38
CA THR A 74 0.67 -12.09 27.53
C THR A 74 1.01 -11.59 26.14
N MET A 75 0.35 -10.54 25.67
CA MET A 75 0.68 -9.92 24.38
C MET A 75 2.16 -9.50 24.43
N ILE A 76 2.98 -10.09 23.56
CA ILE A 76 4.35 -9.62 23.37
C ILE A 76 4.23 -8.16 22.91
N PRO A 77 5.06 -7.22 23.42
CA PRO A 77 4.96 -5.79 23.08
C PRO A 77 4.79 -5.50 21.58
N SER A 78 5.40 -6.33 20.72
CA SER A 78 5.28 -6.30 19.27
C SER A 78 3.84 -6.48 18.76
N ASP A 79 3.03 -7.34 19.36
CA ASP A 79 1.67 -7.62 18.90
C ASP A 79 0.72 -6.44 19.21
N LYS A 80 0.96 -5.74 20.32
CA LYS A 80 0.23 -4.50 20.64
C LYS A 80 0.53 -3.40 19.62
N ILE A 81 1.77 -3.28 19.17
CA ILE A 81 2.17 -2.28 18.17
C ILE A 81 1.60 -2.67 16.79
N ARG A 82 1.58 -3.96 16.44
CA ARG A 82 0.90 -4.46 15.22
C ARG A 82 -0.58 -4.13 15.24
N SER A 83 -1.29 -4.45 16.33
CA SER A 83 -2.72 -4.13 16.45
C SER A 83 -3.01 -2.64 16.25
N GLN A 84 -2.19 -1.75 16.82
CA GLN A 84 -2.34 -0.31 16.63
C GLN A 84 -2.08 0.12 15.18
N LEU A 85 -1.10 -0.50 14.51
CA LEU A 85 -0.84 -0.23 13.10
C LEU A 85 -2.03 -0.68 12.26
N ASP A 86 -2.55 -1.88 12.52
CA ASP A 86 -3.68 -2.48 11.81
C ASP A 86 -4.93 -1.59 11.96
N ASP A 87 -5.24 -1.15 13.19
CA ASP A 87 -6.35 -0.21 13.45
C ASP A 87 -6.17 1.13 12.72
N ALA A 88 -4.94 1.64 12.64
CA ALA A 88 -4.64 2.93 12.02
C ALA A 88 -4.72 2.91 10.48
N ILE A 89 -4.47 1.77 9.83
CA ILE A 89 -4.46 1.66 8.36
C ILE A 89 -5.69 0.96 7.79
N ALA A 90 -6.41 0.16 8.60
CA ALA A 90 -7.56 -0.61 8.18
C ALA A 90 -8.90 -0.04 8.67
N SER A 91 -8.90 1.20 9.19
CA SER A 91 -10.13 1.90 9.62
C SER A 91 -11.12 2.14 8.49
N GLU A 92 -10.64 2.33 7.26
CA GLU A 92 -11.47 2.57 6.08
C GLU A 92 -10.80 2.07 4.79
N CYS A 93 -11.61 1.80 3.76
CA CYS A 93 -11.11 1.32 2.48
C CYS A 93 -10.59 2.48 1.61
N PRO A 94 -9.34 2.43 1.10
CA PRO A 94 -8.80 3.47 0.22
C PRO A 94 -9.58 3.73 -1.08
N PHE A 95 -10.40 2.79 -1.56
CA PHE A 95 -11.11 2.91 -2.84
C PHE A 95 -12.58 3.31 -2.73
N CYS A 96 -13.17 3.27 -1.54
CA CYS A 96 -14.58 3.59 -1.37
C CYS A 96 -14.94 4.19 0.01
N GLY A 97 -13.93 4.53 0.82
CA GLY A 97 -14.07 5.29 2.05
C GLY A 97 -13.84 6.79 1.85
N ASP A 98 -13.64 7.50 2.96
CA ASP A 98 -13.42 8.94 3.01
C ASP A 98 -12.08 9.33 2.36
N LEU A 99 -11.04 8.50 2.46
CA LEU A 99 -9.76 8.70 1.77
C LEU A 99 -9.97 8.91 0.26
N MET A 100 -10.86 8.13 -0.37
CA MET A 100 -11.19 8.31 -1.79
C MET A 100 -12.02 9.59 -2.01
N ILE A 101 -12.97 9.87 -1.13
CA ILE A 101 -13.85 11.04 -1.23
C ILE A 101 -13.03 12.33 -1.16
N HIS A 102 -12.01 12.41 -0.31
CA HIS A 102 -11.14 13.58 -0.25
C HIS A 102 -10.40 13.85 -1.57
N GLU A 103 -10.04 12.80 -2.30
CA GLU A 103 -9.32 12.94 -3.58
C GLU A 103 -10.20 13.47 -4.72
N ILE A 104 -11.54 13.33 -4.66
CA ILE A 104 -12.43 13.80 -5.74
C ILE A 104 -12.40 15.33 -5.91
N SER A 105 -12.05 16.04 -4.83
CA SER A 105 -11.96 17.50 -4.83
C SER A 105 -10.60 18.01 -5.31
N LEU A 106 -9.63 17.10 -5.49
CA LEU A 106 -8.31 17.43 -5.98
C LEU A 106 -8.30 17.54 -7.51
N HIS A 107 -7.35 18.30 -8.03
CA HIS A 107 -7.14 18.39 -9.47
C HIS A 107 -6.70 17.03 -10.00
N PHE A 108 -7.30 16.59 -11.10
CA PHE A 108 -6.92 15.34 -11.77
C PHE A 108 -5.43 15.30 -12.18
N ILE A 109 -4.87 16.48 -12.46
CA ILE A 109 -3.44 16.68 -12.74
C ILE A 109 -2.88 17.51 -11.59
N ARG A 110 -1.91 16.97 -10.86
CA ARG A 110 -1.23 17.73 -9.81
C ARG A 110 -0.18 18.67 -10.42
N PRO A 111 0.16 19.79 -9.74
CA PRO A 111 1.17 20.73 -10.23
C PRO A 111 2.52 20.06 -10.55
N GLU A 112 2.90 19.03 -9.80
CA GLU A 112 4.14 18.27 -9.99
C GLU A 112 4.12 17.44 -11.28
N GLU A 113 2.94 17.10 -11.79
CA GLU A 113 2.73 16.30 -13.00
C GLU A 113 2.63 17.17 -14.26
N ALA A 114 2.66 18.50 -14.13
CA ALA A 114 2.48 19.44 -15.23
C ALA A 114 3.44 19.19 -16.41
N GLN A 115 4.73 18.94 -16.11
CA GLN A 115 5.73 18.64 -17.13
C GLN A 115 5.40 17.35 -17.91
N GLN A 116 4.91 16.32 -17.21
CA GLN A 116 4.53 15.06 -17.81
C GLN A 116 3.31 15.23 -18.72
N VAL A 117 2.32 16.02 -18.28
CA VAL A 117 1.15 16.35 -19.10
C VAL A 117 1.55 17.14 -20.35
N SER A 118 2.45 18.12 -20.23
CA SER A 118 2.96 18.86 -21.39
C SER A 118 3.69 17.95 -22.39
N SER A 119 4.32 16.86 -21.92
CA SER A 119 4.98 15.89 -22.82
C SER A 119 4.01 15.08 -23.67
N TRP A 120 2.77 14.93 -23.22
CA TRP A 120 1.70 14.21 -23.93
C TRP A 120 0.90 15.11 -24.87
N GLU A 121 1.25 16.40 -24.96
CA GLU A 121 0.61 17.32 -25.89
C GLU A 121 0.78 16.83 -27.32
N ILE A 122 -0.34 16.50 -27.97
CA ILE A 122 -0.37 16.16 -29.39
C ILE A 122 -0.19 17.47 -30.14
N LYS A 123 1.05 17.83 -30.46
CA LYS A 123 1.36 18.99 -31.30
C LYS A 123 0.64 18.81 -32.63
N PRO A 124 -0.20 19.77 -33.08
CA PRO A 124 -0.74 19.72 -34.41
C PRO A 124 0.44 19.72 -35.38
N HIS A 125 0.62 18.61 -36.10
CA HIS A 125 1.53 18.59 -37.23
C HIS A 125 1.01 19.67 -38.18
N ASN A 126 1.83 20.67 -38.49
CA ASN A 126 1.49 21.66 -39.50
C ASN A 126 1.37 20.92 -40.84
N PHE A 127 0.17 20.45 -41.17
CA PHE A 127 -0.16 19.87 -42.46
C PHE A 127 -0.32 20.96 -43.54
N GLY A 128 0.39 22.09 -43.39
CA GLY A 128 0.69 22.98 -44.50
C GLY A 128 1.45 22.20 -45.56
N SER A 129 0.72 21.66 -46.54
CA SER A 129 1.19 20.84 -47.67
C SER A 129 1.01 19.32 -47.57
N GLN A 130 -0.03 18.82 -46.88
CA GLN A 130 -0.59 17.51 -47.26
C GLN A 130 -1.88 17.70 -48.06
N LYS A 131 -1.69 17.55 -49.38
CA LYS A 131 -2.72 17.37 -50.41
C LYS A 131 -3.79 16.42 -49.83
N SER A 132 -4.97 16.97 -49.54
CA SER A 132 -6.15 16.22 -49.17
C SER A 132 -6.40 15.15 -50.24
N LEU A 133 -6.20 13.87 -49.89
CA LEU A 133 -6.71 12.78 -50.71
C LEU A 133 -8.22 12.75 -50.47
N SER A 134 -8.94 13.43 -51.35
CA SER A 134 -10.40 13.36 -51.40
C SER A 134 -10.78 11.95 -51.82
N LEU A 135 -11.32 11.15 -50.89
CA LEU A 135 -12.01 9.91 -51.23
C LEU A 135 -13.32 10.30 -51.91
N ALA A 136 -13.34 10.17 -53.24
CA ALA A 136 -14.57 10.21 -54.02
C ALA A 136 -15.39 8.94 -53.70
N VAL A 137 -16.63 9.15 -53.25
CA VAL A 137 -17.69 8.14 -53.23
C VAL A 137 -18.41 8.17 -54.56
#